data_AF-A0A8D5U4H1-F1
#
_entry.id   AF-A0A8D5U4H1-F1
#
_cell.length_a   1.000
_cell.length_b   1.000
_cell.length_c   1.000
_cell.angle_alpha   90.00
_cell.angle_beta   90.00
_cell.angle_gamma   90.00
#
_symmetry.space_group_name_H-M   'P 1'
#
loop_
_entity.id
_entity.type
_entity.pdbx_description
1 polymer ?
#
loop_
_entity_poly.entity_id
_entity_poly.type
_entity_poly.pdbx_seq_one_letter_code
_entity_poly.pdbx_strand_id
1 'polypeptide(L)'
;MESYLGAGDNIFHVLQLRSEVVQKIKIPLSLVSNFEKFFKLIIPKDVEQIILLIPAGLDGETITTSINKVKPDIPIFVIESDTCGSNEILLLLEKSKKISKRIP
;
A
#
# COMPACT_ATOMS: atom_id res chain seq x y z
N MET A 1 11.21 14.41 29.31
CA MET A 1 10.34 14.70 28.16
C MET A 1 10.73 13.70 27.10
N GLU A 2 10.13 12.49 27.16
CA GLU A 2 10.51 11.38 26.29
C GLU A 2 9.88 11.59 24.92
N SER A 3 10.73 11.80 23.93
CA SER A 3 10.37 11.91 22.53
C SER A 3 10.00 10.54 21.98
N TYR A 4 8.75 10.39 21.57
CA TYR A 4 8.20 9.26 20.82
C TYR A 4 8.87 9.18 19.44
N LEU A 5 10.06 8.60 19.39
CA LEU A 5 10.70 8.12 18.17
C LEU A 5 10.39 6.63 18.04
N GLY A 6 9.65 6.23 17.00
CA GLY A 6 9.48 4.80 16.66
C GLY A 6 8.05 4.32 16.37
N ALA A 7 7.16 5.17 15.84
CA ALA A 7 5.85 4.69 15.39
C ALA A 7 5.90 4.03 14.00
N GLY A 8 6.89 4.38 13.16
CA GLY A 8 7.04 3.84 11.80
C GLY A 8 7.28 2.32 11.76
N ASP A 9 8.28 1.83 12.50
CA ASP A 9 8.63 0.40 12.52
C ASP A 9 7.56 -0.50 13.17
N ASN A 10 6.82 0.03 14.14
CA ASN A 10 5.82 -0.74 14.87
C ASN A 10 4.57 -1.08 14.03
N ILE A 11 4.19 -0.23 13.07
CA ILE A 11 3.03 -0.51 12.20
C ILE A 11 3.35 -1.63 11.20
N PHE A 12 4.59 -1.68 10.68
CA PHE A 12 5.03 -2.78 9.81
C PHE A 12 4.98 -4.13 10.53
N HIS A 13 5.39 -4.19 11.79
CA HIS A 13 5.35 -5.41 12.60
C HIS A 13 3.90 -5.93 12.82
N VAL A 14 2.90 -5.03 12.90
CA VAL A 14 1.49 -5.43 13.08
C VAL A 14 0.89 -6.00 11.78
N LEU A 15 1.27 -5.48 10.61
CA LEU A 15 0.82 -6.01 9.31
C LEU A 15 1.48 -7.37 8.97
N GLN A 16 2.66 -7.64 9.53
CA GLN A 16 3.41 -8.87 9.26
C GLN A 16 2.78 -10.13 9.87
N LEU A 17 1.68 -10.03 10.64
CA LEU A 17 1.16 -11.16 11.42
C LEU A 17 0.09 -12.02 10.75
N ARG A 18 -0.53 -11.67 9.61
CA ARG A 18 -1.61 -12.52 9.02
C ARG A 18 -1.77 -12.56 7.50
N SER A 19 -1.09 -11.72 6.73
CA SER A 19 -1.30 -11.62 5.28
C SER A 19 -0.02 -11.89 4.50
N GLU A 20 -0.13 -12.69 3.43
CA GLU A 20 0.95 -12.83 2.45
C GLU A 20 0.97 -11.56 1.61
N VAL A 21 1.82 -10.60 1.98
CA VAL A 21 2.17 -9.49 1.10
C VAL A 21 2.80 -10.09 -0.14
N VAL A 22 2.04 -10.09 -1.24
CA VAL A 22 2.45 -10.72 -2.49
C VAL A 22 3.43 -9.84 -3.24
N GLN A 23 3.33 -8.52 -3.06
CA GLN A 23 4.21 -7.59 -3.75
C GLN A 23 4.41 -6.30 -2.96
N LYS A 24 5.68 -5.88 -2.84
CA LYS A 24 6.09 -4.58 -2.31
C LYS A 24 6.67 -3.75 -3.46
N ILE A 25 6.07 -2.61 -3.76
CA ILE A 25 6.46 -1.75 -4.90
C ILE A 25 6.77 -0.35 -4.38
N LYS A 26 8.04 0.06 -4.51
CA LYS A 26 8.48 1.41 -4.19
C LYS A 26 8.44 2.28 -5.45
N ILE A 27 7.75 3.41 -5.39
CA ILE A 27 7.44 4.23 -6.56
C ILE A 27 7.93 5.66 -6.32
N PRO A 28 8.96 6.13 -7.06
CA PRO A 28 9.31 7.54 -7.11
C PRO A 28 8.23 8.30 -7.88
N LEU A 29 7.61 9.30 -7.25
CA LEU A 29 6.49 10.04 -7.85
C LEU A 29 6.92 10.84 -9.08
N SER A 30 8.20 11.23 -9.16
CA SER A 30 8.79 11.88 -10.33
C SER A 30 8.73 11.04 -11.61
N LEU A 31 8.58 9.72 -11.49
CA LEU A 31 8.47 8.81 -12.63
C LEU A 31 7.02 8.59 -13.08
N VAL A 32 6.04 9.09 -12.32
CA VAL A 32 4.62 8.88 -12.59
C VAL A 32 4.00 10.14 -13.18
N SER A 33 3.91 10.18 -14.51
CA SER A 33 3.21 11.26 -15.22
C SER A 33 1.69 11.11 -15.20
N ASN A 34 1.18 9.88 -15.05
CA ASN A 34 -0.24 9.57 -14.96
C ASN A 34 -0.48 8.38 -14.04
N PHE A 35 -1.05 8.63 -12.86
CA PHE A 35 -1.29 7.62 -11.83
C PHE A 35 -2.26 6.51 -12.27
N GLU A 36 -3.35 6.86 -12.95
CA GLU A 36 -4.37 5.88 -13.37
C GLU A 36 -3.78 4.85 -14.35
N LYS A 37 -3.07 5.32 -15.38
CA LYS A 37 -2.38 4.44 -16.33
C LYS A 37 -1.31 3.59 -15.66
N PHE A 38 -0.55 4.19 -14.74
CA PHE A 38 0.51 3.50 -14.01
C PHE A 38 -0.06 2.37 -13.15
N PHE A 39 -1.07 2.65 -12.31
CA PHE A 39 -1.67 1.65 -11.44
C PHE A 39 -2.37 0.52 -12.20
N LYS A 40 -2.94 0.80 -13.37
CA LYS A 40 -3.50 -0.23 -14.26
C LYS A 40 -2.45 -1.23 -14.75
N LEU A 41 -1.18 -0.82 -14.86
CA LEU A 41 -0.09 -1.69 -15.30
C LEU A 41 0.53 -2.47 -14.14
N ILE A 42 0.64 -1.85 -12.95
CA ILE A 42 1.42 -2.43 -11.86
C ILE A 42 0.59 -3.20 -10.83
N ILE A 43 -0.73 -2.96 -10.71
CA ILE A 43 -1.58 -3.64 -9.74
C ILE A 43 -2.13 -4.94 -10.37
N PRO A 44 -1.75 -6.13 -9.89
CA PRO A 44 -2.26 -7.39 -10.41
C PRO A 44 -3.79 -7.51 -10.29
N LYS A 45 -4.38 -8.38 -11.11
CA LYS A 45 -5.84 -8.58 -11.13
C LYS A 45 -6.37 -9.20 -9.83
N ASP A 46 -5.56 -10.04 -9.19
CA ASP A 46 -5.90 -10.88 -8.05
C ASP A 46 -5.49 -10.28 -6.70
N VAL A 47 -5.14 -8.99 -6.67
CA VAL A 47 -5.02 -8.23 -5.42
C VAL A 47 -6.40 -8.10 -4.78
N GLU A 48 -6.44 -8.27 -3.47
CA GLU A 48 -7.66 -8.16 -2.68
C GLU A 48 -7.58 -7.04 -1.63
N GLN A 49 -6.38 -6.53 -1.35
CA GLN A 49 -6.16 -5.40 -0.46
C GLN A 49 -4.89 -4.64 -0.87
N ILE A 50 -4.93 -3.31 -0.70
CA ILE A 50 -3.80 -2.42 -0.96
C ILE A 50 -3.48 -1.64 0.31
N ILE A 51 -2.22 -1.64 0.72
CA ILE A 51 -1.71 -0.73 1.73
C ILE A 51 -0.78 0.25 1.04
N LEU A 52 -1.14 1.53 1.10
CA LEU A 52 -0.41 2.63 0.52
C LEU A 52 0.29 3.39 1.65
N LEU A 53 1.62 3.38 1.64
CA LEU A 53 2.42 4.20 2.53
C LEU A 53 2.89 5.45 1.80
N ILE A 54 2.63 6.60 2.40
CA ILE A 54 2.98 7.91 1.87
C ILE A 54 3.86 8.67 2.86
N PRO A 55 4.79 9.51 2.40
CA PRO A 55 5.54 10.40 3.28
C PRO A 55 4.59 11.45 3.88
N ALA A 56 4.90 11.89 5.10
CA ALA A 56 4.15 12.94 5.77
C ALA A 56 4.09 14.21 4.89
N GLY A 57 2.90 14.78 4.74
CA GLY A 57 2.66 15.98 3.94
C GLY A 57 2.46 15.74 2.44
N LEU A 58 2.50 14.50 1.96
CA LEU A 58 2.05 14.15 0.61
C LEU A 58 0.53 14.02 0.57
N ASP A 59 -0.11 14.59 -0.46
CA ASP A 59 -1.53 14.38 -0.70
C ASP A 59 -1.84 12.93 -1.14
N GLY A 60 -2.36 12.13 -0.21
CA GLY A 60 -2.81 10.76 -0.46
C GLY A 60 -4.13 10.67 -1.22
N GLU A 61 -4.93 11.74 -1.31
CA GLU A 61 -6.27 11.72 -1.92
C GLU A 61 -6.17 11.53 -3.44
N THR A 62 -5.26 12.25 -4.09
CA THR A 62 -5.01 12.13 -5.52
C THR A 62 -4.60 10.70 -5.92
N ILE A 63 -3.76 10.07 -5.09
CA ILE A 63 -3.23 8.73 -5.34
C ILE A 63 -4.31 7.68 -5.10
N THR A 64 -5.01 7.73 -3.98
CA THR A 64 -6.11 6.81 -3.65
C THR A 64 -7.25 6.90 -4.66
N THR A 65 -7.63 8.11 -5.09
CA THR A 65 -8.63 8.31 -6.14
C THR A 65 -8.21 7.62 -7.44
N SER A 66 -6.93 7.74 -7.82
CA SER A 66 -6.40 7.10 -9.02
C SER A 66 -6.41 5.57 -8.92
N ILE A 67 -6.10 5.02 -7.74
CA ILE A 67 -6.19 3.58 -7.49
C ILE A 67 -7.66 3.12 -7.55
N ASN A 68 -8.59 3.84 -6.90
CA ASN A 68 -10.02 3.52 -6.90
C ASN A 68 -10.63 3.51 -8.31
N LYS A 69 -10.17 4.37 -9.22
CA LYS A 69 -10.60 4.32 -10.64
C LYS A 69 -10.18 3.02 -11.34
N VAL A 70 -9.04 2.47 -10.96
CA VAL A 70 -8.49 1.24 -11.55
C VAL A 70 -9.06 0.00 -10.86
N LYS A 71 -9.27 0.06 -9.55
CA LYS A 71 -9.69 -1.03 -8.66
C LYS A 71 -10.74 -0.53 -7.64
N PRO A 72 -11.98 -0.29 -8.07
CA PRO A 72 -13.01 0.32 -7.22
C PRO A 72 -13.45 -0.58 -6.05
N ASP A 73 -13.30 -1.89 -6.19
CA ASP A 73 -13.78 -2.89 -5.22
C ASP A 73 -12.70 -3.34 -4.22
N ILE A 74 -11.48 -2.77 -4.29
CA ILE A 74 -10.37 -3.18 -3.43
C ILE A 74 -10.22 -2.17 -2.28
N PRO A 75 -10.24 -2.61 -1.01
CA PRO A 75 -9.95 -1.74 0.12
C PRO A 75 -8.51 -1.19 0.04
N ILE A 76 -8.38 0.12 0.24
CA ILE A 76 -7.10 0.82 0.28
C ILE A 76 -6.91 1.38 1.69
N PHE A 77 -5.81 1.00 2.33
CA PHE A 77 -5.38 1.53 3.62
C PHE A 77 -4.25 2.52 3.40
N VAL A 78 -4.45 3.78 3.77
CA VAL A 78 -3.43 4.82 3.66
C VAL A 78 -2.74 4.99 5.00
N ILE A 79 -1.41 4.96 4.99
CA ILE A 79 -0.58 5.10 6.18
C ILE A 79 0.48 6.15 5.90
N GLU A 80 0.49 7.21 6.69
CA GLU A 80 1.63 8.13 6.67
C GLU A 80 2.84 7.45 7.33
N SER A 81 3.99 7.51 6.66
CA SER A 81 5.20 6.85 7.11
C SER A 81 6.44 7.70 6.85
N ASP A 82 7.29 7.78 7.86
CA ASP A 82 8.65 8.31 7.82
C ASP A 82 9.64 7.39 7.08
N THR A 83 9.23 6.17 6.74
CA THR A 83 10.05 5.22 5.97
C THR A 83 10.07 5.49 4.47
N CYS A 84 9.13 6.30 3.97
CA CYS A 84 9.09 6.74 2.58
C CYS A 84 10.00 7.97 2.39
N GLY A 85 10.80 7.97 1.31
CA GLY A 85 11.46 9.20 0.88
C GLY A 85 10.42 10.27 0.56
N SER A 86 10.79 11.55 0.70
CA SER A 86 9.86 12.69 0.56
C SER A 86 9.13 12.79 -0.79
N ASN A 87 9.56 12.04 -1.80
CA ASN A 87 8.94 11.98 -3.13
C ASN A 87 8.70 10.55 -3.61
N GLU A 88 8.48 9.63 -2.68
CA GLU A 88 8.29 8.21 -2.98
C GLU A 88 7.09 7.66 -2.20
N ILE A 89 6.35 6.73 -2.80
CA ILE A 89 5.31 5.97 -2.12
C ILE A 89 5.66 4.50 -2.11
N LEU A 90 5.08 3.76 -1.18
CA LEU A 90 5.20 2.32 -1.10
C LEU A 90 3.83 1.69 -1.20
N LEU A 91 3.65 0.79 -2.18
CA LEU A 91 2.48 -0.07 -2.26
C LEU A 91 2.82 -1.45 -1.73
N LEU A 92 2.00 -1.94 -0.81
CA LEU A 92 1.95 -3.34 -0.42
C LEU A 92 0.65 -3.93 -0.96
N LEU A 93 0.77 -4.97 -1.78
CA LEU A 93 -0.34 -5.63 -2.44
C LEU A 93 -0.55 -7.00 -1.80
N GLU A 94 -1.75 -7.24 -1.32
CA GLU A 94 -2.09 -8.43 -0.55
C GLU A 94 -3.15 -9.27 -1.27
N LYS A 95 -3.08 -10.58 -1.07
CA LYS A 95 -4.12 -11.54 -1.48
C LYS A 95 -4.65 -12.21 -0.23
N SER A 96 -5.95 -12.45 -0.11
CA SER A 96 -6.41 -13.33 0.96
C SER A 96 -5.92 -14.74 0.67
N LYS A 97 -5.40 -15.39 1.72
CA LYS A 97 -5.31 -16.84 1.72
C LYS A 97 -6.71 -17.38 1.53
N LYS A 98 -6.99 -18.00 0.37
CA LYS A 98 -8.08 -18.97 0.30
C LYS A 98 -7.78 -19.99 1.38
N ILE A 99 -8.53 -19.94 2.49
CA ILE A 99 -8.58 -21.02 3.46
C ILE A 99 -9.10 -22.19 2.65
N SER A 100 -8.18 -23.05 2.19
CA SER A 100 -8.53 -24.33 1.61
C SER A 100 -9.13 -25.12 2.75
N LYS A 101 -10.45 -25.01 2.92
CA LYS A 101 -11.23 -25.96 3.70
C LYS A 101 -11.03 -27.29 2.99
N ARG A 102 -10.01 -28.06 3.41
CA ARG A 102 -10.03 -29.51 3.23
C ARG A 102 -11.27 -29.97 3.98
N ILE A 103 -12.33 -30.22 3.24
CA ILE A 103 -13.49 -30.94 3.73
C ILE A 103 -12.99 -32.38 3.90
N PRO A 104 -12.90 -32.93 5.13
CA PRO A 104 -12.64 -34.35 5.33
C PRO A 104 -13.82 -35.20 4.86
#